data_AF-A0A8B7E4F1-F1
#
_entry.id   AF-A0A8B7E4F1-F1
#
_cell.length_a   1.000
_cell.length_b   1.000
_cell.length_c   1.000
_cell.angle_alpha   90.00
_cell.angle_beta   90.00
_cell.angle_gamma   90.00
#
_symmetry.space_group_name_H-M   'P 1'
#
loop_
_entity.id
_entity.type
_entity.pdbx_description
1 polymer ?
#
loop_
_entity_poly.entity_id
_entity_poly.type
_entity_poly.pdbx_seq_one_letter_code
_entity_poly.pdbx_strand_id
1 'polypeptide(L)'
;MKFCFYSPRFTYCEGETFRSVYEDDSQLVFLQKLDDRSKLLEKEIERMCSFHYQGFVESVNELIRVRTEASRLKILLKKANSDLQESGTSLLCKLKDLTELRLRNRNMVDTMEVLSLCIPVLEMYAKLYEQKKNKRYYPALKTLEQLEHTYLARIKHFRFAELMISKLPFFRDSIKDAAKEDLMLFLESVRSKSEKLGEIVMKQVHQQYSLSLLHGVDEGVAEEKNEILQICCTDLIDFSPVYRCMHIFSALNQRDIFEHYYRKERMQQARLAFDWQRATVSIHESFHIFQTYFYQIVG
;
A
#
# COMPACT_ATOMS: atom_id res chain seq x y z
N MET A 1 32.33 -1.22 -89.49
CA MET A 1 31.99 -2.54 -90.05
C MET A 1 30.83 -2.32 -91.03
N LYS A 2 30.97 -1.99 -92.32
CA LYS A 2 31.85 -2.50 -93.38
C LYS A 2 31.98 -4.03 -93.38
N PHE A 3 30.85 -4.65 -93.70
CA PHE A 3 30.67 -5.99 -94.25
C PHE A 3 29.55 -5.83 -95.29
N CYS A 4 29.56 -6.35 -96.51
CA CYS A 4 30.56 -7.05 -97.30
C CYS A 4 29.95 -7.19 -98.73
N PHE A 5 30.79 -7.42 -99.74
CA PHE A 5 30.44 -7.88 -101.10
C PHE A 5 29.82 -6.89 -102.09
N TYR A 6 30.66 -6.02 -102.69
CA TYR A 6 30.51 -5.69 -104.10
C TYR A 6 31.11 -6.83 -104.92
N SER A 7 30.26 -7.73 -105.42
CA SER A 7 30.65 -8.71 -106.44
C SER A 7 30.38 -8.11 -107.82
N PRO A 8 31.40 -7.81 -108.65
CA PRO A 8 31.21 -7.18 -109.96
C PRO A 8 30.49 -8.06 -110.99
N ARG A 9 30.27 -9.35 -110.67
CA ARG A 9 29.60 -10.30 -111.57
C ARG A 9 28.07 -10.24 -111.52
N PHE A 10 27.47 -9.71 -110.45
CA PHE A 10 26.01 -9.64 -110.35
C PHE A 10 25.41 -8.51 -111.20
N THR A 11 26.11 -7.37 -111.28
CA THR A 11 25.66 -6.21 -112.07
C THR A 11 25.79 -6.42 -113.58
N TYR A 12 26.70 -7.29 -114.05
CA TYR A 12 26.89 -7.56 -115.48
C TYR A 12 25.80 -8.51 -116.02
N CYS A 13 25.41 -9.52 -115.25
CA CYS A 13 24.36 -10.48 -115.65
C CYS A 13 22.97 -9.85 -115.65
N GLU A 14 22.67 -8.94 -114.70
CA GLU A 14 21.44 -8.15 -114.76
C GLU A 14 21.46 -7.20 -115.97
N GLY A 15 22.58 -6.50 -116.22
CA GLY A 15 22.71 -5.60 -117.37
C GLY A 15 22.50 -6.26 -118.74
N GLU A 16 23.04 -7.47 -118.98
CA GLU A 16 22.86 -8.22 -120.24
C GLU A 16 21.44 -8.81 -120.37
N THR A 17 20.85 -9.29 -119.27
CA THR A 17 19.47 -9.80 -119.30
C THR A 17 18.45 -8.68 -119.49
N PHE A 18 18.60 -7.53 -118.82
CA PHE A 18 17.76 -6.34 -119.05
C PHE A 18 17.96 -5.75 -120.45
N ARG A 19 19.18 -5.78 -121.01
CA ARG A 19 19.46 -5.31 -122.38
C ARG A 19 18.85 -6.23 -123.45
N SER A 20 18.90 -7.55 -123.25
CA SER A 20 18.25 -8.53 -124.17
C SER A 20 16.72 -8.39 -124.22
N VAL A 21 16.07 -8.01 -123.11
CA VAL A 21 14.62 -7.77 -123.05
C VAL A 21 14.25 -6.45 -123.75
N TYR A 22 15.14 -5.47 -123.74
CA TYR A 22 14.97 -4.20 -124.44
C TYR A 22 15.17 -4.32 -125.97
N GLU A 23 16.05 -5.22 -126.41
CA GLU A 23 16.38 -5.45 -127.84
C GLU A 23 15.36 -6.35 -128.57
N ASP A 24 14.60 -7.18 -127.86
CA ASP A 24 13.68 -8.19 -128.43
C ASP A 24 12.19 -7.75 -128.41
N ASP A 25 11.90 -6.45 -128.26
CA ASP A 25 10.55 -5.84 -128.10
C ASP A 25 9.66 -6.49 -127.00
N SER A 26 10.27 -7.28 -126.11
CA SER A 26 9.60 -8.09 -125.10
C SER A 26 9.50 -7.43 -123.72
N GLN A 27 9.76 -6.12 -123.65
CA GLN A 27 9.65 -5.30 -122.44
C GLN A 27 8.27 -5.45 -121.78
N LEU A 28 7.20 -5.48 -122.58
CA LEU A 28 5.83 -5.67 -122.10
C LEU A 28 5.64 -7.04 -121.44
N VAL A 29 6.27 -8.09 -121.96
CA VAL A 29 6.19 -9.46 -121.43
C VAL A 29 6.98 -9.59 -120.12
N PHE A 30 8.14 -8.93 -120.02
CA PHE A 30 8.90 -8.88 -118.78
C PHE A 30 8.18 -8.06 -117.70
N LEU A 31 7.65 -6.88 -118.04
CA LEU A 31 6.83 -6.08 -117.14
C LEU A 31 5.58 -6.86 -116.68
N GLN A 32 4.94 -7.63 -117.57
CA GLN A 32 3.86 -8.55 -117.20
C GLN A 32 4.32 -9.61 -116.20
N LYS A 33 5.45 -10.28 -116.45
CA LYS A 33 5.99 -11.30 -115.53
C LYS A 33 6.40 -10.70 -114.19
N LEU A 34 6.94 -9.49 -114.18
CA LEU A 34 7.29 -8.75 -112.96
C LEU A 34 6.03 -8.36 -112.18
N ASP A 35 4.99 -7.88 -112.88
CA ASP A 35 3.70 -7.52 -112.30
C ASP A 35 2.97 -8.76 -111.76
N ASP A 36 3.02 -9.89 -112.48
CA ASP A 36 2.51 -11.18 -112.01
C ASP A 36 3.27 -11.67 -110.77
N ARG A 37 4.60 -11.50 -110.74
CA ARG A 37 5.42 -11.85 -109.58
C ARG A 37 5.14 -10.93 -108.39
N SER A 38 4.94 -9.64 -108.63
CA SER A 38 4.57 -8.66 -107.60
C SER A 38 3.21 -9.02 -106.98
N LYS A 39 2.20 -9.28 -107.82
CA LYS A 39 0.87 -9.74 -107.38
C LYS A 39 0.91 -11.04 -106.60
N LEU A 40 1.81 -11.96 -106.99
CA LEU A 40 1.97 -13.24 -106.30
C LEU A 40 2.61 -13.06 -104.92
N LEU A 41 3.64 -12.22 -104.81
CA LEU A 41 4.25 -11.86 -103.53
C LEU A 41 3.28 -11.09 -102.63
N GLU A 42 2.49 -10.18 -103.18
CA GLU A 42 1.43 -9.49 -102.45
C GLU A 42 0.41 -10.48 -101.86
N LYS A 43 -0.06 -11.44 -102.67
CA LYS A 43 -0.95 -12.51 -102.19
C LYS A 43 -0.32 -13.39 -101.11
N GLU A 44 0.98 -13.67 -101.22
CA GLU A 44 1.71 -14.49 -100.25
C GLU A 44 1.90 -13.75 -98.93
N ILE A 45 2.23 -12.46 -98.98
CA ILE A 45 2.28 -11.57 -97.83
C ILE A 45 0.88 -11.46 -97.18
N GLU A 46 -0.16 -11.29 -97.99
CA GLU A 46 -1.54 -11.16 -97.49
C GLU A 46 -2.04 -12.45 -96.82
N ARG A 47 -1.68 -13.64 -97.34
CA ARG A 47 -1.93 -14.93 -96.67
C ARG A 47 -1.15 -15.07 -95.36
N MET A 48 0.13 -14.74 -95.37
CA MET A 48 0.96 -14.83 -94.16
C MET A 48 0.50 -13.87 -93.07
N CYS A 49 0.16 -12.63 -93.44
CA CYS A 49 -0.40 -11.63 -92.55
C CYS A 49 -1.76 -12.06 -92.02
N SER A 50 -2.68 -12.52 -92.87
CA SER A 50 -4.00 -12.98 -92.41
C SER A 50 -3.92 -14.20 -91.49
N PHE A 51 -2.99 -15.12 -91.72
CA PHE A 51 -2.80 -16.30 -90.87
C PHE A 51 -2.30 -15.96 -89.46
N HIS A 52 -1.37 -14.99 -89.32
CA HIS A 52 -0.75 -14.66 -88.03
C HIS A 52 -1.32 -13.43 -87.32
N TYR A 53 -2.06 -12.57 -88.03
CA TYR A 53 -2.60 -11.33 -87.45
C TYR A 53 -3.51 -11.60 -86.25
N GLN A 54 -4.37 -12.63 -86.33
CA GLN A 54 -5.28 -12.97 -85.25
C GLN A 54 -4.53 -13.37 -83.96
N GLY A 55 -3.55 -14.28 -84.06
CA GLY A 55 -2.76 -14.71 -82.90
C GLY A 55 -1.87 -13.59 -82.33
N PHE A 56 -1.38 -12.69 -83.18
CA PHE A 56 -0.67 -11.48 -82.72
C PHE A 56 -1.60 -10.54 -81.95
N VAL A 57 -2.80 -10.26 -82.48
CA VAL A 57 -3.79 -9.39 -81.82
C VAL A 57 -4.23 -9.99 -80.48
N GLU A 58 -4.47 -11.29 -80.42
CA GLU A 58 -4.79 -12.00 -79.17
C GLU A 58 -3.66 -11.89 -78.15
N SER A 59 -2.42 -12.11 -78.57
CA SER A 59 -1.24 -11.99 -77.70
C SER A 59 -1.06 -10.56 -77.15
N VAL A 60 -1.28 -9.54 -77.99
CA VAL A 60 -1.23 -8.13 -77.59
C VAL A 60 -2.35 -7.80 -76.60
N ASN A 61 -3.57 -8.29 -76.84
CA ASN A 61 -4.70 -8.10 -75.94
C ASN A 61 -4.47 -8.74 -74.57
N GLU A 62 -3.93 -9.95 -74.53
CA GLU A 62 -3.57 -10.63 -73.27
C GLU A 62 -2.47 -9.87 -72.51
N LEU A 63 -1.47 -9.34 -73.21
CA LEU A 63 -0.42 -8.52 -72.59
C LEU A 63 -0.98 -7.23 -71.98
N ILE A 64 -1.94 -6.59 -72.66
CA ILE A 64 -2.65 -5.43 -72.13
C ILE A 64 -3.45 -5.81 -70.88
N ARG A 65 -4.17 -6.94 -70.88
CA ARG A 65 -4.92 -7.45 -69.72
C ARG A 65 -4.03 -7.74 -68.52
N VAL A 66 -2.92 -8.44 -68.74
CA VAL A 66 -1.94 -8.73 -67.68
C VAL A 66 -1.37 -7.44 -67.10
N ARG A 67 -1.06 -6.45 -67.95
CA ARG A 67 -0.60 -5.12 -67.49
C ARG A 67 -1.65 -4.42 -66.63
N THR A 68 -2.93 -4.44 -67.03
CA THR A 68 -4.01 -3.82 -66.26
C THR A 68 -4.21 -4.52 -64.91
N GLU A 69 -4.20 -5.86 -64.88
CA GLU A 69 -4.34 -6.62 -63.64
C GLU A 69 -3.13 -6.43 -62.71
N ALA A 70 -1.90 -6.44 -63.24
CA ALA A 70 -0.70 -6.14 -62.48
C ALA A 70 -0.73 -4.72 -61.87
N SER A 71 -1.26 -3.75 -62.63
CA SER A 71 -1.45 -2.37 -62.16
C SER A 71 -2.49 -2.31 -61.04
N ARG A 72 -3.60 -3.02 -61.19
CA ARG A 72 -4.65 -3.13 -60.16
C ARG A 72 -4.13 -3.79 -58.89
N LEU A 73 -3.41 -4.90 -59.01
CA LEU A 73 -2.80 -5.60 -57.88
C LEU A 73 -1.80 -4.70 -57.14
N LYS A 74 -0.99 -3.93 -57.87
CA LYS A 74 -0.06 -2.96 -57.27
C LYS A 74 -0.79 -1.89 -56.45
N ILE A 75 -1.93 -1.40 -56.93
CA ILE A 75 -2.75 -0.42 -56.19
C ILE A 75 -3.32 -1.07 -54.92
N LEU A 76 -3.88 -2.27 -55.03
CA LEU A 76 -4.42 -3.01 -53.88
C LEU A 76 -3.34 -3.33 -52.84
N LEU A 77 -2.16 -3.75 -53.28
CA LEU A 77 -1.02 -4.03 -52.40
C LEU A 77 -0.57 -2.78 -51.65
N LYS A 78 -0.50 -1.63 -52.35
CA LYS A 78 -0.19 -0.34 -51.71
C LYS A 78 -1.24 0.06 -50.68
N LYS A 79 -2.53 -0.13 -51.00
CA LYS A 79 -3.63 0.16 -50.07
C LYS A 79 -3.55 -0.74 -48.84
N ALA A 80 -3.45 -2.05 -49.02
CA ALA A 80 -3.33 -3.00 -47.91
C ALA A 80 -2.09 -2.73 -47.04
N ASN A 81 -0.96 -2.35 -47.64
CA ASN A 81 0.22 -1.95 -46.89
C ASN A 81 -0.01 -0.69 -46.07
N SER A 82 -0.69 0.32 -46.64
CA SER A 82 -1.05 1.54 -45.92
C SER A 82 -1.98 1.24 -44.74
N ASP A 83 -3.04 0.47 -44.97
CA ASP A 83 -4.03 0.11 -43.94
C ASP A 83 -3.39 -0.72 -42.81
N LEU A 84 -2.47 -1.63 -43.16
CA LEU A 84 -1.71 -2.42 -42.19
C LEU A 84 -0.77 -1.54 -41.36
N GLN A 85 -0.12 -0.56 -41.98
CA GLN A 85 0.82 0.32 -41.29
C GLN A 85 0.10 1.33 -40.38
N GLU A 86 -1.06 1.82 -40.79
CA GLU A 86 -1.93 2.63 -39.95
C GLU A 86 -2.45 1.83 -38.73
N SER A 87 -2.94 0.62 -38.97
CA SER A 87 -3.39 -0.28 -37.89
C SER A 87 -2.24 -0.64 -36.94
N GLY A 88 -1.05 -0.91 -37.49
CA GLY A 88 0.15 -1.25 -36.74
C GLY A 88 0.66 -0.08 -35.88
N THR A 89 0.65 1.14 -36.41
CA THR A 89 1.03 2.35 -35.66
C THR A 89 0.03 2.66 -34.54
N SER A 90 -1.28 2.53 -34.80
CA SER A 90 -2.32 2.66 -33.77
C SER A 90 -2.14 1.63 -32.65
N LEU A 91 -1.86 0.37 -33.00
CA LEU A 91 -1.60 -0.70 -32.04
C LEU A 91 -0.34 -0.43 -31.20
N LEU A 92 0.74 0.04 -31.84
CA LEU A 92 1.98 0.40 -31.15
C LEU A 92 1.75 1.53 -30.14
N CYS A 93 0.95 2.54 -30.47
CA CYS A 93 0.57 3.58 -29.51
C CYS A 93 -0.17 2.99 -28.31
N LYS A 94 -1.22 2.17 -28.53
CA LYS A 94 -1.97 1.53 -27.44
C LYS A 94 -1.10 0.62 -26.57
N LEU A 95 -0.13 -0.08 -27.16
CA LEU A 95 0.82 -0.92 -26.41
C LEU A 95 1.74 -0.10 -25.51
N LYS A 96 2.19 1.07 -25.96
CA LYS A 96 2.97 1.99 -25.12
C LYS A 96 2.14 2.47 -23.93
N ASP A 97 0.92 2.94 -24.17
CA ASP A 97 0.00 3.38 -23.13
C ASP A 97 -0.27 2.27 -22.10
N LEU A 98 -0.50 1.04 -22.59
CA LEU A 98 -0.73 -0.13 -21.74
C LEU A 98 0.51 -0.48 -20.90
N THR A 99 1.71 -0.29 -21.43
CA THR A 99 2.95 -0.52 -20.68
C THR A 99 3.14 0.50 -19.57
N GLU A 100 2.87 1.78 -19.84
CA GLU A 100 2.89 2.84 -18.83
C GLU A 100 1.83 2.61 -17.75
N LEU A 101 0.61 2.21 -18.14
CA LEU A 101 -0.45 1.86 -17.19
C LEU A 101 -0.07 0.66 -16.32
N ARG A 102 0.58 -0.36 -16.88
CA ARG A 102 1.08 -1.51 -16.10
C ARG A 102 2.16 -1.10 -15.10
N LEU A 103 3.08 -0.24 -15.49
CA LEU A 103 4.11 0.29 -14.58
C LEU A 103 3.47 1.08 -13.44
N ARG A 104 2.52 1.96 -13.76
CA ARG A 104 1.76 2.71 -12.75
C ARG A 104 1.01 1.76 -11.81
N ASN A 105 0.33 0.76 -12.36
CA ASN A 105 -0.42 -0.20 -11.57
C ASN A 105 0.51 -0.99 -10.63
N ARG A 106 1.68 -1.40 -11.10
CA ARG A 106 2.70 -2.03 -10.24
C ARG A 106 3.14 -1.11 -9.12
N ASN A 107 3.49 0.15 -9.42
CA ASN A 107 3.87 1.12 -8.39
C ASN A 107 2.73 1.34 -7.37
N MET A 108 1.47 1.34 -7.82
CA MET A 108 0.30 1.45 -6.96
C MET A 108 0.17 0.22 -6.05
N VAL A 109 0.31 -0.99 -6.58
CA VAL A 109 0.27 -2.24 -5.80
C VAL A 109 1.41 -2.27 -4.77
N ASP A 110 2.65 -1.97 -5.18
CA ASP A 110 3.82 -1.91 -4.28
C ASP A 110 3.57 -0.89 -3.14
N THR A 111 2.97 0.25 -3.46
CA THR A 111 2.61 1.27 -2.46
C THR A 111 1.49 0.78 -1.54
N MET A 112 0.47 0.11 -2.07
CA MET A 112 -0.63 -0.46 -1.29
C MET A 112 -0.12 -1.51 -0.30
N GLU A 113 0.83 -2.35 -0.71
CA GLU A 113 1.47 -3.33 0.18
C GLU A 113 2.19 -2.64 1.33
N VAL A 114 3.00 -1.63 1.05
CA VAL A 114 3.71 -0.84 2.07
C VAL A 114 2.73 -0.15 3.03
N LEU A 115 1.67 0.46 2.51
CA LEU A 115 0.64 1.10 3.35
C LEU A 115 -0.08 0.07 4.22
N SER A 116 -0.39 -1.11 3.68
CA SER A 116 -1.05 -2.19 4.41
C SER A 116 -0.19 -2.69 5.59
N LEU A 117 1.14 -2.61 5.48
CA LEU A 117 2.03 -2.89 6.61
C LEU A 117 2.00 -1.79 7.67
N CYS A 118 1.90 -0.52 7.26
CA CYS A 118 1.94 0.64 8.17
C CYS A 118 0.64 0.85 8.96
N ILE A 119 -0.53 0.57 8.37
CA ILE A 119 -1.85 0.76 8.99
C ILE A 119 -1.97 0.12 10.38
N PRO A 120 -1.71 -1.19 10.57
CA PRO A 120 -1.88 -1.82 11.88
C PRO A 120 -0.95 -1.24 12.95
N VAL A 121 0.21 -0.70 12.54
CA VAL A 121 1.16 -0.06 13.47
C VAL A 121 0.62 1.28 13.95
N LEU A 122 0.04 2.07 13.04
CA LEU A 122 -0.60 3.34 13.36
C LEU A 122 -1.86 3.13 14.22
N GLU A 123 -2.68 2.14 13.90
CA GLU A 123 -3.86 1.78 14.69
C GLU A 123 -3.49 1.35 16.11
N MET A 124 -2.46 0.51 16.25
CA MET A 124 -1.99 0.06 17.56
C MET A 124 -1.38 1.22 18.36
N TYR A 125 -0.66 2.13 17.70
CA TYR A 125 -0.14 3.35 18.31
C TYR A 125 -1.26 4.29 18.76
N ALA A 126 -2.33 4.44 17.97
CA ALA A 126 -3.52 5.20 18.37
C ALA A 126 -4.23 4.55 19.57
N LYS A 127 -4.36 3.22 19.56
CA LYS A 127 -4.93 2.45 20.68
C LYS A 127 -4.13 2.64 21.97
N LEU A 128 -2.80 2.71 21.89
CA LEU A 128 -1.93 3.02 23.04
C LEU A 128 -2.28 4.38 23.66
N TYR A 129 -2.45 5.41 22.82
CA TYR A 129 -2.86 6.74 23.28
C TYR A 129 -4.23 6.72 23.98
N GLU A 130 -5.18 6.01 23.42
CA GLU A 130 -6.53 5.89 23.99
C GLU A 130 -6.53 5.13 25.32
N GLN A 131 -5.77 4.04 25.41
CA GLN A 131 -5.61 3.28 26.66
C GLN A 131 -4.98 4.13 27.77
N LYS A 132 -4.00 4.96 27.44
CA LYS A 132 -3.40 5.92 28.37
C LYS A 132 -4.43 6.95 28.85
N LYS A 133 -5.23 7.51 27.93
CA LYS A 133 -6.31 8.48 28.26
C LYS A 133 -7.36 7.86 29.18
N ASN A 134 -7.72 6.60 28.94
CA ASN A 134 -8.72 5.87 29.73
C ASN A 134 -8.17 5.30 31.06
N LYS A 135 -6.96 5.70 31.49
CA LYS A 135 -6.29 5.20 32.71
C LYS A 135 -6.10 3.68 32.77
N ARG A 136 -6.12 3.01 31.62
CA ARG A 136 -5.86 1.57 31.48
C ARG A 136 -4.37 1.34 31.26
N TYR A 137 -3.58 1.64 32.27
CA TYR A 137 -2.11 1.66 32.21
C TYR A 137 -1.48 0.29 31.91
N TYR A 138 -2.00 -0.79 32.50
CA TYR A 138 -1.46 -2.14 32.27
C TYR A 138 -1.73 -2.66 30.84
N PRO A 139 -2.96 -2.59 30.30
CA PRO A 139 -3.19 -2.86 28.88
C PRO A 139 -2.34 -1.98 27.95
N ALA A 140 -2.09 -0.71 28.32
CA ALA A 140 -1.21 0.18 27.58
C ALA A 140 0.24 -0.33 27.54
N LEU A 141 0.80 -0.78 28.66
CA LEU A 141 2.15 -1.36 28.71
C LEU A 141 2.28 -2.62 27.85
N LYS A 142 1.28 -3.52 27.91
CA LYS A 142 1.27 -4.72 27.06
C LYS A 142 1.17 -4.37 25.57
N THR A 143 0.36 -3.37 25.24
CA THR A 143 0.21 -2.88 23.86
C THR A 143 1.50 -2.24 23.35
N LEU A 144 2.21 -1.50 24.22
CA LEU A 144 3.51 -0.92 23.93
C LEU A 144 4.57 -2.00 23.64
N GLU A 145 4.62 -3.04 24.47
CA GLU A 145 5.54 -4.17 24.29
C GLU A 145 5.26 -4.93 22.99
N GLN A 146 3.98 -5.17 22.68
CA GLN A 146 3.57 -5.77 21.41
C GLN A 146 3.95 -4.91 20.21
N LEU A 147 3.80 -3.58 20.32
CA LEU A 147 4.20 -2.62 19.29
C LEU A 147 5.71 -2.70 18.99
N GLU A 148 6.52 -2.76 20.03
CA GLU A 148 7.98 -2.82 19.94
C GLU A 148 8.49 -4.14 19.32
N HIS A 149 8.00 -5.28 19.82
CA HIS A 149 8.51 -6.59 19.40
C HIS A 149 7.90 -7.11 18.10
N THR A 150 6.63 -6.83 17.83
CA THR A 150 5.91 -7.43 16.68
C THR A 150 5.92 -6.52 15.47
N TYR A 151 5.58 -5.25 15.67
CA TYR A 151 5.23 -4.35 14.58
C TYR A 151 6.42 -3.48 14.16
N LEU A 152 7.16 -2.93 15.13
CA LEU A 152 8.31 -2.09 14.83
C LEU A 152 9.50 -2.86 14.26
N ALA A 153 9.65 -4.14 14.59
CA ALA A 153 10.64 -5.01 13.96
C ALA A 153 10.53 -5.03 12.43
N ARG A 154 9.30 -4.89 11.91
CA ARG A 154 8.99 -5.00 10.47
C ARG A 154 9.13 -3.66 9.71
N ILE A 155 9.12 -2.52 10.41
CA ILE A 155 8.98 -1.18 9.80
C ILE A 155 10.19 -0.28 10.11
N LYS A 156 11.29 -0.83 10.64
CA LYS A 156 12.49 -0.07 11.03
C LYS A 156 13.07 0.84 9.92
N HIS A 157 12.87 0.48 8.65
CA HIS A 157 13.40 1.24 7.51
C HIS A 157 12.68 2.58 7.27
N PHE A 158 11.52 2.81 7.88
CA PHE A 158 10.76 4.04 7.69
C PHE A 158 11.11 5.09 8.75
N ARG A 159 11.34 6.33 8.32
CA ARG A 159 11.68 7.47 9.21
C ARG A 159 10.65 7.72 10.31
N PHE A 160 9.36 7.49 10.04
CA PHE A 160 8.33 7.67 11.06
C PHE A 160 8.41 6.59 12.16
N ALA A 161 8.88 5.38 11.83
CA ALA A 161 9.07 4.32 12.80
C ALA A 161 10.23 4.64 13.75
N GLU A 162 11.32 5.22 13.25
CA GLU A 162 12.43 5.71 14.09
C GLU A 162 11.96 6.77 15.10
N LEU A 163 11.13 7.71 14.65
CA LEU A 163 10.50 8.70 15.52
C LEU A 163 9.56 8.06 16.55
N MET A 164 8.86 6.98 16.20
CA MET A 164 8.06 6.23 17.19
C MET A 164 8.96 5.53 18.21
N ILE A 165 10.04 4.86 17.79
CA ILE A 165 11.00 4.18 18.70
C ILE A 165 11.54 5.16 19.73
N SER A 166 12.02 6.32 19.29
CA SER A 166 12.56 7.34 20.19
C SER A 166 11.56 7.82 21.25
N LYS A 167 10.25 7.78 20.94
CA LYS A 167 9.19 8.19 21.87
C LYS A 167 8.70 7.06 22.78
N LEU A 168 9.00 5.79 22.51
CA LEU A 168 8.53 4.66 23.34
C LEU A 168 8.98 4.73 24.81
N PRO A 169 10.26 5.03 25.12
CA PRO A 169 10.71 5.15 26.51
C PRO A 169 9.94 6.25 27.25
N PHE A 170 9.66 7.37 26.58
CA PHE A 170 8.88 8.46 27.14
C PHE A 170 7.44 8.04 27.47
N PHE A 171 6.82 7.14 26.69
CA PHE A 171 5.51 6.58 27.06
C PHE A 171 5.58 5.71 28.32
N ARG A 172 6.65 4.93 28.50
CA ARG A 172 6.83 4.10 29.71
C ARG A 172 6.94 4.98 30.95
N ASP A 173 7.78 6.01 30.89
CA ASP A 173 7.95 6.93 32.01
C ASP A 173 6.68 7.77 32.26
N SER A 174 6.02 8.23 31.21
CA SER A 174 4.77 8.98 31.38
C SER A 174 3.63 8.12 31.95
N ILE A 175 3.56 6.81 31.65
CA ILE A 175 2.63 5.89 32.31
C ILE A 175 3.00 5.70 33.78
N LYS A 176 4.29 5.59 34.11
CA LYS A 176 4.76 5.52 35.51
C LYS A 176 4.37 6.77 36.29
N ASP A 177 4.61 7.95 35.74
CA ASP A 177 4.32 9.20 36.43
C ASP A 177 2.82 9.40 36.62
N ALA A 178 2.00 9.09 35.61
CA ALA A 178 0.54 9.12 35.76
C ALA A 178 0.03 8.13 36.81
N ALA A 179 0.62 6.93 36.90
CA ALA A 179 0.26 5.94 37.92
C ALA A 179 0.67 6.37 39.33
N LYS A 180 1.79 7.10 39.48
CA LYS A 180 2.18 7.70 40.76
C LYS A 180 1.23 8.82 41.16
N GLU A 181 0.84 9.68 40.22
CA GLU A 181 -0.11 10.77 40.48
C GLU A 181 -1.47 10.23 40.93
N ASP A 182 -2.00 9.22 40.24
CA ASP A 182 -3.24 8.54 40.64
C ASP A 182 -3.13 7.91 42.05
N LEU A 183 -1.96 7.35 42.40
CA LEU A 183 -1.70 6.84 43.74
C LEU A 183 -1.64 7.95 44.78
N MET A 184 -1.02 9.08 44.47
CA MET A 184 -0.93 10.23 45.39
C MET A 184 -2.31 10.81 45.68
N LEU A 185 -3.15 11.00 44.65
CA LEU A 185 -4.55 11.41 44.81
C LEU A 185 -5.34 10.41 45.66
N PHE A 186 -5.10 9.11 45.45
CA PHE A 186 -5.70 8.09 46.31
C PHE A 186 -5.25 8.22 47.76
N LEU A 187 -3.95 8.36 48.02
CA LEU A 187 -3.40 8.51 49.38
C LEU A 187 -3.93 9.78 50.07
N GLU A 188 -4.18 10.85 49.32
CA GLU A 188 -4.85 12.06 49.83
C GLU A 188 -6.33 11.80 50.16
N SER A 189 -7.05 11.08 49.29
CA SER A 189 -8.43 10.71 49.55
C SER A 189 -8.58 9.80 50.79
N VAL A 190 -7.63 8.88 51.00
CA VAL A 190 -7.55 8.03 52.20
C VAL A 190 -7.36 8.89 53.43
N ARG A 191 -6.46 9.90 53.38
CA ARG A 191 -6.26 10.83 54.49
C ARG A 191 -7.52 11.63 54.83
N SER A 192 -8.31 12.06 53.84
CA SER A 192 -9.57 12.78 54.12
C SER A 192 -10.64 11.87 54.74
N LYS A 193 -10.64 10.58 54.38
CA LYS A 193 -11.60 9.59 54.89
C LYS A 193 -11.15 8.93 56.20
N SER A 194 -9.87 9.01 56.55
CA SER A 194 -9.30 8.32 57.71
C SER A 194 -9.93 8.77 59.03
N GLU A 195 -10.24 10.05 59.19
CA GLU A 195 -10.94 10.55 60.38
C GLU A 195 -12.32 9.90 60.57
N LYS A 196 -13.11 9.78 59.49
CA LYS A 196 -14.43 9.13 59.54
C LYS A 196 -14.31 7.64 59.82
N LEU A 197 -13.28 6.99 59.28
CA LEU A 197 -12.99 5.59 59.55
C LEU A 197 -12.60 5.38 61.01
N GLY A 198 -11.71 6.23 61.54
CA GLY A 198 -11.35 6.21 62.95
C GLY A 198 -12.55 6.42 63.88
N GLU A 199 -13.48 7.31 63.51
CA GLU A 199 -14.74 7.51 64.23
C GLU A 199 -15.60 6.24 64.26
N ILE A 200 -15.82 5.62 63.09
CA ILE A 200 -16.64 4.40 62.95
C ILE A 200 -15.99 3.25 63.75
N VAL A 201 -14.69 3.03 63.56
CA VAL A 201 -13.92 2.00 64.27
C VAL A 201 -13.96 2.22 65.76
N MET A 202 -13.70 3.44 66.25
CA MET A 202 -13.75 3.72 67.69
C MET A 202 -15.16 3.58 68.28
N LYS A 203 -16.21 4.01 67.58
CA LYS A 203 -17.60 3.83 68.03
C LYS A 203 -17.98 2.36 68.11
N GLN A 204 -17.58 1.56 67.12
CA GLN A 204 -17.85 0.13 67.10
C GLN A 204 -17.03 -0.63 68.15
N VAL A 205 -15.74 -0.30 68.33
CA VAL A 205 -14.88 -0.87 69.39
C VAL A 205 -15.43 -0.51 70.78
N HIS A 206 -15.89 0.72 70.98
CA HIS A 206 -16.52 1.14 72.23
C HIS A 206 -17.83 0.37 72.50
N GLN A 207 -18.66 0.16 71.48
CA GLN A 207 -19.87 -0.69 71.60
C GLN A 207 -19.51 -2.15 71.89
N GLN A 208 -18.45 -2.69 71.29
CA GLN A 208 -17.99 -4.04 71.58
C GLN A 208 -17.50 -4.17 73.04
N TYR A 209 -16.71 -3.21 73.52
CA TYR A 209 -16.21 -3.20 74.90
C TYR A 209 -17.33 -2.97 75.93
N SER A 210 -18.31 -2.12 75.65
CA SER A 210 -19.44 -1.89 76.56
C SER A 210 -20.34 -3.12 76.66
N LEU A 211 -20.52 -3.85 75.55
CA LEU A 211 -21.25 -5.12 75.53
C LEU A 211 -20.48 -6.24 76.23
N SER A 212 -19.14 -6.30 76.11
CA SER A 212 -18.32 -7.32 76.78
C SER A 212 -18.18 -7.11 78.30
N LEU A 213 -18.25 -5.86 78.78
CA LEU A 213 -18.33 -5.56 80.22
C LEU A 213 -19.70 -5.87 80.83
N LEU A 214 -20.77 -5.89 80.02
CA LEU A 214 -22.14 -6.19 80.47
C LEU A 214 -22.50 -7.68 80.39
N HIS A 215 -21.87 -8.45 79.50
CA HIS A 215 -22.03 -9.90 79.38
C HIS A 215 -20.68 -10.58 79.61
N GLY A 216 -20.48 -11.10 80.82
CA GLY A 216 -19.28 -11.87 81.16
C GLY A 216 -19.11 -13.08 80.25
N VAL A 217 -18.02 -13.07 79.47
CA VAL A 217 -17.44 -14.15 78.64
C VAL A 217 -18.29 -14.59 77.44
N ASP A 218 -17.81 -14.36 76.21
CA ASP A 218 -17.80 -15.41 75.17
C ASP A 218 -16.81 -15.06 74.03
N GLU A 219 -15.79 -15.90 73.82
CA GLU A 219 -14.74 -15.72 72.80
C GLU A 219 -15.24 -16.03 71.37
N GLY A 220 -16.36 -16.75 71.21
CA GLY A 220 -16.89 -17.17 69.91
C GLY A 220 -17.61 -16.08 69.10
N VAL A 221 -18.13 -15.03 69.75
CA VAL A 221 -18.86 -13.93 69.07
C VAL A 221 -17.91 -12.84 68.55
N ALA A 222 -16.63 -12.89 68.94
CA ALA A 222 -15.61 -11.95 68.49
C ALA A 222 -15.20 -12.17 67.03
N GLU A 223 -15.22 -13.41 66.54
CA GLU A 223 -14.78 -13.75 65.18
C GLU A 223 -15.77 -13.28 64.09
N GLU A 224 -17.07 -13.56 64.21
CA GLU A 224 -18.10 -13.05 63.28
C GLU A 224 -18.17 -11.51 63.25
N LYS A 225 -17.95 -10.86 64.41
CA LYS A 225 -17.96 -9.39 64.49
C LYS A 225 -16.69 -8.76 63.92
N ASN A 226 -15.55 -9.45 63.98
CA ASN A 226 -14.32 -9.05 63.29
C ASN A 226 -14.47 -9.13 61.77
N GLU A 227 -15.20 -10.12 61.24
CA GLU A 227 -15.51 -10.19 59.81
C GLU A 227 -16.39 -9.01 59.36
N ILE A 228 -17.41 -8.64 60.14
CA ILE A 228 -18.28 -7.46 59.83
C ILE A 228 -17.48 -6.15 59.88
N LEU A 229 -16.56 -6.00 60.84
CA LEU A 229 -15.62 -4.87 60.93
C LEU A 229 -14.74 -4.76 59.68
N GLN A 230 -14.23 -5.90 59.22
CA GLN A 230 -13.38 -5.96 58.03
C GLN A 230 -14.18 -5.58 56.78
N ILE A 231 -15.41 -6.09 56.63
CA ILE A 231 -16.30 -5.80 55.49
C ILE A 231 -16.67 -4.31 55.40
N CYS A 232 -17.06 -3.67 56.52
CA CYS A 232 -17.49 -2.27 56.50
C CYS A 232 -16.35 -1.26 56.24
N CYS A 233 -15.12 -1.58 56.68
CA CYS A 233 -13.93 -0.77 56.39
C CYS A 233 -13.43 -0.98 54.95
N THR A 234 -13.50 -2.20 54.41
CA THR A 234 -13.07 -2.50 53.04
C THR A 234 -14.00 -1.91 51.98
N ASP A 235 -15.29 -1.77 52.27
CA ASP A 235 -16.25 -1.14 51.34
C ASP A 235 -16.08 0.38 51.21
N LEU A 236 -15.40 1.03 52.18
CA LEU A 236 -15.23 2.49 52.22
C LEU A 236 -13.99 2.99 51.43
N ILE A 237 -12.99 2.12 51.26
CA ILE A 237 -11.72 2.42 50.57
C ILE A 237 -11.45 1.36 49.49
N ASP A 238 -11.43 1.81 48.22
CA ASP A 238 -10.96 0.99 47.11
C ASP A 238 -9.43 1.05 46.97
N PHE A 239 -8.73 -0.03 47.32
CA PHE A 239 -7.27 -0.15 47.19
C PHE A 239 -6.78 -0.42 45.76
N SER A 240 -7.68 -0.51 44.77
CA SER A 240 -7.33 -0.71 43.35
C SER A 240 -6.23 0.22 42.82
N PRO A 241 -6.12 1.52 43.21
CA PRO A 241 -5.00 2.38 42.79
C PRO A 241 -3.63 1.87 43.27
N VAL A 242 -3.54 1.35 44.49
CA VAL A 242 -2.29 0.81 45.05
C VAL A 242 -1.85 -0.44 44.29
N TYR A 243 -2.78 -1.38 44.08
CA TYR A 243 -2.50 -2.61 43.34
C TYR A 243 -2.18 -2.33 41.87
N ARG A 244 -2.88 -1.40 41.21
CA ARG A 244 -2.55 -0.99 39.83
C ARG A 244 -1.15 -0.40 39.73
N CYS A 245 -0.78 0.51 40.64
CA CYS A 245 0.53 1.12 40.63
C CYS A 245 1.62 0.06 40.88
N MET A 246 1.46 -0.78 41.90
CA MET A 246 2.38 -1.90 42.17
C MET A 246 2.54 -2.82 40.96
N HIS A 247 1.43 -3.17 40.30
CA HIS A 247 1.45 -4.06 39.13
C HIS A 247 2.17 -3.43 37.93
N ILE A 248 2.01 -2.13 37.70
CA ILE A 248 2.75 -1.38 36.66
C ILE A 248 4.27 -1.40 36.94
N PHE A 249 4.68 -1.12 38.18
CA PHE A 249 6.09 -1.17 38.57
C PHE A 249 6.66 -2.59 38.51
N SER A 250 5.86 -3.60 38.85
CA SER A 250 6.24 -5.01 38.69
C SER A 250 6.41 -5.39 37.21
N ALA A 251 5.52 -4.95 36.32
CA ALA A 251 5.64 -5.18 34.88
C ALA A 251 6.88 -4.51 34.26
N LEU A 252 7.40 -3.46 34.91
CA LEU A 252 8.62 -2.76 34.51
C LEU A 252 9.88 -3.24 35.24
N ASN A 253 9.80 -4.34 36.02
CA ASN A 253 10.88 -4.85 36.87
C ASN A 253 11.47 -3.81 37.84
N GLN A 254 10.64 -2.89 38.33
CA GLN A 254 11.02 -1.81 39.25
C GLN A 254 10.18 -1.83 40.54
N ARG A 255 9.88 -3.04 41.04
CA ARG A 255 9.05 -3.23 42.23
C ARG A 255 9.68 -2.62 43.49
N ASP A 256 10.99 -2.76 43.67
CA ASP A 256 11.70 -2.25 44.86
C ASP A 256 11.58 -0.71 44.99
N ILE A 257 11.62 -0.01 43.85
CA ILE A 257 11.47 1.45 43.78
C ILE A 257 10.07 1.86 44.25
N PHE A 258 9.04 1.12 43.83
CA PHE A 258 7.67 1.35 44.28
C PHE A 258 7.51 1.09 45.78
N GLU A 259 8.03 -0.02 46.30
CA GLU A 259 7.91 -0.35 47.72
C GLU A 259 8.60 0.69 48.60
N HIS A 260 9.79 1.14 48.20
CA HIS A 260 10.48 2.22 48.90
C HIS A 260 9.69 3.54 48.85
N TYR A 261 9.16 3.90 47.68
CA TYR A 261 8.35 5.10 47.50
C TYR A 261 7.07 5.07 48.35
N TYR A 262 6.29 3.99 48.25
CA TYR A 262 5.03 3.83 48.99
C TYR A 262 5.26 3.86 50.51
N ARG A 263 6.29 3.16 51.01
CA ARG A 263 6.65 3.19 52.44
C ARG A 263 7.03 4.60 52.89
N LYS A 264 7.81 5.33 52.09
CA LYS A 264 8.22 6.69 52.39
C LYS A 264 7.04 7.66 52.45
N GLU A 265 6.11 7.58 51.49
CA GLU A 265 4.90 8.42 51.48
C GLU A 265 3.98 8.11 52.67
N ARG A 266 3.71 6.83 52.95
CA ARG A 266 2.93 6.43 54.14
C ARG A 266 3.58 6.86 55.46
N MET A 267 4.91 6.81 55.56
CA MET A 267 5.62 7.29 56.74
C MET A 267 5.48 8.81 56.91
N GLN A 268 5.52 9.58 55.81
CA GLN A 268 5.28 11.02 55.86
C GLN A 268 3.84 11.34 56.28
N GLN A 269 2.85 10.62 55.74
CA GLN A 269 1.45 10.78 56.16
C GLN A 269 1.25 10.48 57.65
N ALA A 270 1.87 9.40 58.16
CA ALA A 270 1.81 9.06 59.58
C ALA A 270 2.44 10.15 60.45
N ARG A 271 3.61 10.69 60.06
CA ARG A 271 4.24 11.82 60.77
C ARG A 271 3.31 13.04 60.83
N LEU A 272 2.64 13.37 59.72
CA LEU A 272 1.69 14.48 59.68
C LEU A 272 0.44 14.24 60.54
N ALA A 273 0.04 12.99 60.77
CA ALA A 273 -1.05 12.65 61.70
C ALA A 273 -0.60 12.75 63.17
N PHE A 274 0.68 12.49 63.46
CA PHE A 274 1.26 12.60 64.80
C PHE A 274 1.68 14.04 65.19
N ASP A 275 1.76 14.97 64.24
CA ASP A 275 2.10 16.38 64.50
C ASP A 275 0.95 17.12 65.20
N TRP A 276 0.91 16.99 66.53
CA TRP A 276 -0.06 17.61 67.44
C TRP A 276 -0.14 19.15 67.36
N GLN A 277 0.90 19.82 66.84
CA GLN A 277 0.99 21.30 66.77
C GLN A 277 -0.02 21.97 65.82
N ARG A 278 -0.66 21.24 64.90
CA ARG A 278 -1.72 21.79 64.03
C ARG A 278 -3.11 21.82 64.66
N ALA A 279 -3.34 21.09 65.75
CA ALA A 279 -4.65 21.00 66.41
C ALA A 279 -4.92 22.18 67.37
N THR A 280 -3.93 23.03 67.64
CA THR A 280 -4.01 24.08 68.67
C THR A 280 -4.16 25.47 68.06
N VAL A 281 -5.39 25.95 67.85
CA VAL A 281 -5.68 27.39 67.70
C VAL A 281 -6.82 27.90 68.60
N SER A 282 -7.48 27.07 69.42
CA SER A 282 -8.34 27.63 70.47
C SER A 282 -8.49 26.68 71.66
N ILE A 283 -8.12 27.16 72.83
CA ILE A 283 -8.03 26.39 74.09
C ILE A 283 -9.41 26.09 74.70
N HIS A 284 -10.53 26.45 74.05
CA HIS A 284 -11.87 26.30 74.63
C HIS A 284 -12.77 25.20 74.06
N GLU A 285 -12.29 24.28 73.22
CA GLU A 285 -13.06 23.08 72.78
C GLU A 285 -12.23 21.79 72.88
N SER A 286 -11.68 21.51 74.06
CA SER A 286 -10.63 20.48 74.23
C SER A 286 -11.08 19.06 73.88
N PHE A 287 -12.29 18.63 74.26
CA PHE A 287 -12.69 17.22 74.10
C PHE A 287 -12.88 16.79 72.64
N HIS A 288 -13.56 17.60 71.83
CA HIS A 288 -13.81 17.28 70.42
C HIS A 288 -12.51 17.27 69.60
N ILE A 289 -11.56 18.16 69.92
CA ILE A 289 -10.25 18.20 69.26
C ILE A 289 -9.45 16.93 69.59
N PHE A 290 -9.45 16.47 70.85
CA PHE A 290 -8.82 15.19 71.20
C PHE A 290 -9.50 14.01 70.51
N GLN A 291 -10.82 14.01 70.45
CA GLN A 291 -11.61 12.96 69.80
C GLN A 291 -11.27 12.86 68.29
N THR A 292 -11.27 13.98 67.58
CA THR A 292 -10.83 14.07 66.17
C THR A 292 -9.38 13.63 65.99
N TYR A 293 -8.47 14.03 66.88
CA TYR A 293 -7.06 13.60 66.83
C TYR A 293 -6.91 12.09 66.96
N PHE A 294 -7.62 11.47 67.90
CA PHE A 294 -7.62 10.02 68.07
C PHE A 294 -8.24 9.30 66.87
N TYR A 295 -9.29 9.85 66.25
CA TYR A 295 -9.87 9.34 65.01
C TYR A 295 -8.88 9.41 63.84
N GLN A 296 -8.10 10.48 63.74
CA GLN A 296 -7.06 10.63 62.70
C GLN A 296 -5.85 9.70 62.88
N ILE A 297 -5.57 9.27 64.11
CA ILE A 297 -4.49 8.30 64.38
C ILE A 297 -4.92 6.86 64.06
N VAL A 298 -6.18 6.53 64.38
CA VAL A 298 -6.69 5.16 64.23
C VAL A 298 -7.06 4.80 62.79
N GLY A 299 -7.52 5.78 62.00
CA GLY A 299 -7.80 5.58 60.57
C GLY A 299 -6.57 5.71 59.67
#